data_AF-A0A3P5YNB3-F1
#
_entry.id   AF-A0A3P5YNB3-F1
#
_cell.length_a   1.000
_cell.length_b   1.000
_cell.length_c   1.000
_cell.angle_alpha   90.00
_cell.angle_beta   90.00
_cell.angle_gamma   90.00
#
_symmetry.space_group_name_H-M   'P 1'
#
loop_
_entity.id
_entity.type
_entity.pdbx_description
1 polymer ?
#
loop_
_entity_poly.entity_id
_entity_poly.type
_entity_poly.pdbx_seq_one_letter_code
_entity_poly.pdbx_strand_id
1 'polypeptide(L)'
;MKVQRSTILAVNAKSNLHHFHSSQVKAELESVSKLLDRKWGLQSPATPIHRISGIGKLSFLNNTRPRLGDEVSKKRSSFYILRDDLLHPLVNGNKARKLDALLPLLQDHKVTDLVTCGGCQSAHTAAVAVSCAERGVRSHLLLRGEQPEVLTGYSLVSTMYGNVEYVPRSKYANREEMLRTHADLVAGEDGSVLWVKDLEAMDGFSSSEAASSRKVLIVNEGAGDALALLGMFRLVKYLSEDHLLGKKSRVKFVVDAGTGTSAVGLGVAAMSLGLPWEINAVMLADTLQNYKRHEARLLEEFTRQFLPSIVCSSLDTIKWVERQRPRKFGKVLEGEVEMCRKIAQETGVLVDPMYTLAAWETATELVEDEESSIVVMLHTGGTLGMFGLAQRYKSFFTNSND
;
A
#
# COMPACT_ATOMS: atom_id res chain seq x y z
N MET A 1 28.38 36.87 43.04
CA MET A 1 27.43 35.77 42.77
C MET A 1 27.77 35.16 41.42
N LYS A 2 28.18 33.89 41.40
CA LYS A 2 28.43 33.10 40.19
C LYS A 2 27.08 32.63 39.64
N VAL A 3 26.85 32.76 38.34
CA VAL A 3 25.81 32.00 37.62
C VAL A 3 26.47 31.30 36.45
N GLN A 4 26.29 29.98 36.41
CA GLN A 4 26.92 29.01 35.52
C GLN A 4 26.56 29.23 34.05
N ARG A 5 27.58 29.18 33.18
CA ARG A 5 27.43 28.76 31.78
C ARG A 5 27.39 27.23 31.75
N SER A 6 26.29 26.66 31.29
CA SER A 6 26.18 25.23 31.00
C SER A 6 26.79 24.94 29.63
N THR A 7 27.78 24.04 29.65
CA THR A 7 28.51 23.51 28.50
C THR A 7 27.59 22.61 27.67
N ILE A 8 27.41 22.93 26.40
CA ILE A 8 26.74 22.05 25.43
C ILE A 8 27.71 20.89 25.13
N LEU A 9 27.37 19.70 25.61
CA LEU A 9 28.03 18.45 25.25
C LEU A 9 27.62 18.06 23.83
N ALA A 10 28.57 18.10 22.91
CA ALA A 10 28.48 17.43 21.63
C ALA A 10 28.41 15.91 21.85
N VAL A 11 27.23 15.32 21.65
CA VAL A 11 27.07 13.86 21.63
C VAL A 11 27.43 13.38 20.22
N ASN A 12 28.61 12.78 20.14
CA ASN A 12 29.15 12.11 18.98
C ASN A 12 28.31 10.84 18.72
N ALA A 13 27.36 10.89 17.78
CA ALA A 13 26.57 9.74 17.35
C ALA A 13 27.43 8.84 16.45
N LYS A 14 28.29 8.02 17.06
CA LYS A 14 28.90 6.88 16.37
C LYS A 14 27.86 5.78 16.16
N SER A 15 27.76 5.37 14.91
CA SER A 15 27.04 4.21 14.37
C SER A 15 27.09 2.97 15.25
N ASN A 16 25.93 2.50 15.72
CA ASN A 16 25.72 1.12 16.11
C ASN A 16 24.99 0.40 14.97
N LEU A 17 25.69 0.16 13.86
CA LEU A 17 25.34 -0.93 12.94
C LEU A 17 25.77 -2.22 13.64
N HIS A 18 24.84 -2.87 14.33
CA HIS A 18 25.11 -4.22 14.83
C HIS A 18 25.21 -5.20 13.65
N HIS A 19 26.36 -5.85 13.59
CA HIS A 19 26.67 -6.95 12.69
C HIS A 19 25.61 -8.05 12.77
N PHE A 20 24.90 -8.28 11.66
CA PHE A 20 24.16 -9.52 11.42
C PHE A 20 25.16 -10.65 11.14
N HIS A 21 25.11 -11.73 11.93
CA HIS A 21 25.95 -12.91 11.72
C HIS A 21 25.47 -13.70 10.48
N SER A 22 26.40 -14.15 9.64
CA SER A 22 26.10 -14.81 8.35
C SER A 22 25.30 -16.13 8.44
N SER A 23 25.25 -16.77 9.62
CA SER A 23 24.45 -17.95 9.89
C SER A 23 22.98 -17.65 10.14
N GLN A 24 22.64 -16.50 10.73
CA GLN A 24 21.25 -16.04 10.89
C GLN A 24 20.64 -15.67 9.52
N VAL A 25 21.40 -15.00 8.66
CA VAL A 25 20.99 -14.62 7.28
C VAL A 25 20.62 -15.84 6.40
N LYS A 26 21.28 -16.99 6.59
CA LYS A 26 20.93 -18.23 5.85
C LYS A 26 19.64 -18.88 6.34
N ALA A 27 19.43 -18.94 7.65
CA ALA A 27 18.18 -19.44 8.24
C ALA A 27 16.98 -18.51 7.89
N GLU A 28 17.24 -17.21 7.78
CA GLU A 28 16.28 -16.19 7.34
C GLU A 28 15.82 -16.39 5.89
N LEU A 29 16.72 -16.71 4.95
CA LEU A 29 16.38 -16.93 3.54
C LEU A 29 15.57 -18.22 3.29
N GLU A 30 15.81 -19.29 4.06
CA GLU A 30 14.98 -20.50 4.03
C GLU A 30 13.58 -20.23 4.60
N SER A 31 13.49 -19.47 5.69
CA SER A 31 12.21 -19.04 6.30
C SER A 31 11.39 -18.17 5.34
N VAL A 32 12.03 -17.19 4.68
CA VAL A 32 11.39 -16.32 3.68
C VAL A 32 10.91 -17.09 2.46
N SER A 33 11.66 -18.10 2.00
CA SER A 33 11.26 -18.90 0.84
C SER A 33 10.00 -19.74 1.14
N LYS A 34 9.91 -20.33 2.34
CA LYS A 34 8.70 -21.04 2.80
C LYS A 34 7.49 -20.12 2.94
N LEU A 35 7.72 -18.90 3.41
CA LEU A 35 6.69 -17.88 3.60
C LEU A 35 6.05 -17.43 2.27
N LEU A 36 6.82 -17.47 1.17
CA LEU A 36 6.34 -17.14 -0.17
C LEU A 36 5.87 -18.36 -0.99
N ASP A 37 6.17 -19.57 -0.53
CA ASP A 37 5.69 -20.82 -1.11
C ASP A 37 4.25 -21.13 -0.65
N ARG A 38 3.31 -20.37 -1.22
CA ARG A 38 1.89 -20.45 -0.92
C ARG A 38 1.06 -20.15 -2.17
N LYS A 39 -0.25 -20.42 -2.09
CA LYS A 39 -1.18 -19.91 -3.09
C LYS A 39 -1.23 -18.39 -3.03
N TRP A 40 -1.40 -17.78 -4.21
CA TRP A 40 -1.46 -16.34 -4.40
C TRP A 40 -2.69 -15.96 -5.23
N GLY A 41 -3.24 -14.78 -4.96
CA GLY A 41 -4.37 -14.24 -5.72
C GLY A 41 -3.99 -13.79 -7.13
N LEU A 42 -2.78 -13.25 -7.29
CA LEU A 42 -2.19 -12.85 -8.57
C LEU A 42 -1.36 -14.00 -9.15
N GLN A 43 -1.56 -14.26 -10.44
CA GLN A 43 -0.82 -15.31 -11.17
C GLN A 43 0.70 -15.06 -11.17
N SER A 44 1.13 -13.80 -11.21
CA SER A 44 2.54 -13.42 -11.26
C SER A 44 2.84 -12.24 -10.34
N PRO A 45 4.02 -12.19 -9.69
CA PRO A 45 4.46 -11.01 -8.97
C PRO A 45 4.91 -9.87 -9.89
N ALA A 46 5.05 -10.13 -11.19
CA ALA A 46 5.52 -9.16 -12.16
C ALA A 46 4.65 -7.90 -12.23
N THR A 47 5.25 -6.83 -12.70
CA THR A 47 4.59 -5.55 -12.98
C THR A 47 5.26 -4.89 -14.17
N PRO A 48 4.54 -4.17 -15.05
CA PRO A 48 5.19 -3.36 -16.07
C PRO A 48 6.05 -2.28 -15.39
N ILE A 49 7.30 -2.15 -15.84
CA ILE A 49 8.24 -1.16 -15.32
C ILE A 49 8.47 -0.13 -16.42
N HIS A 50 8.18 1.12 -16.11
CA HIS A 50 8.42 2.25 -17.00
C HIS A 50 9.63 3.05 -16.51
N ARG A 51 10.31 3.75 -17.41
CA ARG A 51 11.37 4.71 -17.06
C ARG A 51 10.97 6.09 -17.56
N ILE A 52 10.95 7.05 -16.64
CA ILE A 52 10.73 8.46 -16.94
C ILE A 52 12.07 9.16 -17.06
N SER A 53 12.17 10.05 -18.03
CA SER A 53 13.33 10.92 -18.25
C SER A 53 12.88 12.32 -18.63
N GLY A 54 13.79 13.30 -18.61
CA GLY A 54 13.45 14.70 -18.86
C GLY A 54 12.97 15.47 -17.63
N ILE A 55 13.20 14.95 -16.42
CA ILE A 55 12.98 15.67 -15.17
C ILE A 55 13.82 16.96 -15.18
N GLY A 56 13.21 18.10 -14.82
CA GLY A 56 13.83 19.42 -14.92
C GLY A 56 13.98 20.01 -16.33
N LYS A 57 13.41 19.36 -17.37
CA LYS A 57 13.44 19.84 -18.78
C LYS A 57 12.04 20.24 -19.26
N LEU A 58 11.99 20.77 -20.49
CA LEU A 58 10.76 21.22 -21.16
C LEU A 58 9.70 20.11 -21.38
N SER A 59 10.07 18.82 -21.34
CA SER A 59 9.14 17.71 -21.55
C SER A 59 9.64 16.39 -20.94
N PHE A 60 8.74 15.62 -20.33
CA PHE A 60 9.02 14.23 -19.94
C PHE A 60 9.06 13.27 -21.15
N LEU A 61 9.79 12.16 -21.02
CA LEU A 61 9.76 11.03 -21.94
C LEU A 61 9.55 9.73 -21.15
N ASN A 62 8.56 8.93 -21.56
CA ASN A 62 8.22 7.64 -20.97
C ASN A 62 8.71 6.47 -21.84
N ASN A 63 9.71 5.74 -21.36
CA ASN A 63 10.10 4.45 -21.94
C ASN A 63 9.34 3.34 -21.22
N THR A 64 8.40 2.70 -21.92
CA THR A 64 7.54 1.64 -21.37
C THR A 64 8.20 0.26 -21.28
N ARG A 65 9.41 0.12 -21.84
CA ARG A 65 10.22 -1.12 -21.83
C ARG A 65 11.70 -0.78 -21.62
N PRO A 66 12.08 -0.23 -20.46
CA PRO A 66 13.46 0.08 -20.19
C PRO A 66 14.31 -1.19 -20.06
N ARG A 67 15.60 -1.08 -20.37
CA ARG A 67 16.57 -2.12 -20.04
C ARG A 67 16.86 -2.08 -18.54
N LEU A 68 16.84 -3.24 -17.91
CA LEU A 68 17.08 -3.44 -16.47
C LEU A 68 18.35 -4.28 -16.26
N GLY A 69 18.69 -4.60 -15.00
CA GLY A 69 19.92 -5.33 -14.62
C GLY A 69 21.17 -4.45 -14.67
N ASP A 70 22.27 -4.96 -15.24
CA ASP A 70 23.60 -4.30 -15.25
C ASP A 70 23.60 -2.88 -15.84
N GLU A 71 22.62 -2.52 -16.67
CA GLU A 71 22.48 -1.17 -17.23
C GLU A 71 21.89 -0.15 -16.24
N VAL A 72 21.19 -0.60 -15.20
CA VAL A 72 20.59 0.27 -14.17
C VAL A 72 21.70 0.99 -13.39
N SER A 73 22.82 0.31 -13.15
CA SER A 73 23.96 0.79 -12.38
C SER A 73 24.92 1.73 -13.13
N LYS A 74 24.77 1.88 -14.46
CA LYS A 74 25.72 2.59 -15.33
C LYS A 74 25.28 4.00 -15.75
N LYS A 75 24.09 4.46 -15.35
CA LYS A 75 23.50 5.73 -15.79
C LYS A 75 23.42 6.73 -14.63
N ARG A 76 23.39 8.02 -14.97
CA ARG A 76 22.92 9.12 -14.07
C ARG A 76 21.59 8.75 -13.40
N SER A 77 21.22 9.49 -12.36
CA SER A 77 19.98 9.35 -11.58
C SER A 77 18.80 8.97 -12.48
N SER A 78 18.11 7.89 -12.13
CA SER A 78 17.10 7.26 -12.99
C SER A 78 15.78 7.12 -12.25
N PHE A 79 14.69 7.52 -12.91
CA PHE A 79 13.34 7.42 -12.39
C PHE A 79 12.59 6.26 -13.06
N TYR A 80 12.21 5.26 -12.27
CA TYR A 80 11.36 4.16 -12.68
C TYR A 80 10.00 4.22 -12.01
N ILE A 81 8.97 3.74 -12.71
CA ILE A 81 7.62 3.61 -12.19
C ILE A 81 7.18 2.16 -12.35
N LEU A 82 6.77 1.55 -11.23
CA LEU A 82 6.10 0.26 -11.22
C LEU A 82 4.62 0.47 -11.49
N ARG A 83 4.13 -0.02 -12.61
CA ARG A 83 2.77 0.20 -13.11
C ARG A 83 1.80 -0.81 -12.52
N ASP A 84 1.75 -0.87 -11.19
CA ASP A 84 0.80 -1.73 -10.48
C ASP A 84 -0.65 -1.30 -10.75
N ASP A 85 -0.89 -0.05 -11.18
CA ASP A 85 -2.17 0.42 -11.69
C ASP A 85 -2.70 -0.36 -12.91
N LEU A 86 -1.83 -1.11 -13.60
CA LEU A 86 -2.17 -1.92 -14.77
C LEU A 86 -2.39 -3.41 -14.45
N LEU A 87 -2.30 -3.83 -13.18
CA LEU A 87 -2.43 -5.26 -12.82
C LEU A 87 -3.83 -5.83 -13.06
N HIS A 88 -4.86 -4.98 -12.93
CA HIS A 88 -6.25 -5.37 -13.08
C HIS A 88 -7.06 -4.14 -13.55
N PRO A 89 -8.15 -4.26 -14.32
CA PRO A 89 -8.98 -3.11 -14.68
C PRO A 89 -9.58 -2.39 -13.45
N LEU A 90 -9.93 -3.13 -12.39
CA LEU A 90 -10.64 -2.57 -11.22
C LEU A 90 -9.97 -2.83 -9.85
N VAL A 91 -9.12 -3.86 -9.76
CA VAL A 91 -8.44 -4.31 -8.52
C VAL A 91 -6.96 -3.98 -8.68
N ASN A 92 -6.66 -2.70 -8.90
CA ASN A 92 -5.33 -2.28 -9.31
C ASN A 92 -4.48 -1.70 -8.19
N GLY A 93 -3.23 -1.42 -8.54
CA GLY A 93 -2.28 -0.73 -7.70
C GLY A 93 -1.91 -1.52 -6.45
N ASN A 94 -1.68 -0.79 -5.37
CA ASN A 94 -1.26 -1.40 -4.12
C ASN A 94 -2.34 -2.26 -3.44
N LYS A 95 -3.61 -2.12 -3.85
CA LYS A 95 -4.71 -2.93 -3.32
C LYS A 95 -4.64 -4.35 -3.87
N ALA A 96 -4.32 -4.51 -5.16
CA ALA A 96 -4.05 -5.79 -5.79
C ALA A 96 -2.99 -6.58 -5.00
N ARG A 97 -1.86 -5.93 -4.69
CA ARG A 97 -0.76 -6.54 -3.93
C ARG A 97 -1.18 -6.95 -2.53
N LYS A 98 -1.86 -6.09 -1.78
CA LYS A 98 -2.29 -6.42 -0.42
C LYS A 98 -3.31 -7.56 -0.38
N LEU A 99 -4.21 -7.60 -1.35
CA LEU A 99 -5.18 -8.68 -1.50
C LEU A 99 -4.54 -9.97 -2.03
N ASP A 100 -3.41 -9.90 -2.75
CA ASP A 100 -2.69 -11.07 -3.28
C ASP A 100 -2.50 -12.19 -2.25
N ALA A 101 -2.12 -11.83 -1.01
CA ALA A 101 -1.93 -12.78 0.09
C ALA A 101 -3.25 -13.22 0.77
N LEU A 102 -4.27 -12.37 0.75
CA LEU A 102 -5.53 -12.55 1.46
C LEU A 102 -6.53 -13.39 0.65
N LEU A 103 -6.60 -13.17 -0.66
CA LEU A 103 -7.60 -13.81 -1.53
C LEU A 103 -7.61 -15.34 -1.47
N PRO A 104 -6.47 -16.04 -1.38
CA PRO A 104 -6.45 -17.50 -1.19
C PRO A 104 -7.15 -17.95 0.09
N LEU A 105 -7.06 -17.16 1.17
CA LEU A 105 -7.69 -17.50 2.46
C LEU A 105 -9.21 -17.54 2.38
N LEU A 106 -9.82 -16.77 1.48
CA LEU A 106 -11.27 -16.83 1.28
C LEU A 106 -11.71 -18.23 0.89
N GLN A 107 -10.93 -18.91 0.04
CA GLN A 107 -11.21 -20.26 -0.40
C GLN A 107 -10.76 -21.30 0.64
N ASP A 108 -9.55 -21.16 1.18
CA ASP A 108 -8.98 -22.13 2.12
C ASP A 108 -9.82 -22.23 3.42
N HIS A 109 -10.43 -21.12 3.87
CA HIS A 109 -11.33 -21.10 5.03
C HIS A 109 -12.83 -21.19 4.69
N LYS A 110 -13.18 -21.42 3.40
CA LYS A 110 -14.57 -21.48 2.91
C LYS A 110 -15.41 -20.27 3.36
N VAL A 111 -14.83 -19.09 3.27
CA VAL A 111 -15.46 -17.82 3.64
C VAL A 111 -16.66 -17.57 2.73
N THR A 112 -17.82 -17.27 3.31
CA THR A 112 -19.04 -16.95 2.55
C THR A 112 -19.26 -15.45 2.41
N ASP A 113 -18.76 -14.68 3.38
CA ASP A 113 -18.95 -13.24 3.49
C ASP A 113 -17.66 -12.54 3.90
N LEU A 114 -17.42 -11.35 3.37
CA LEU A 114 -16.31 -10.50 3.78
C LEU A 114 -16.85 -9.13 4.19
N VAL A 115 -16.50 -8.66 5.40
CA VAL A 115 -16.87 -7.34 5.92
C VAL A 115 -15.63 -6.45 5.98
N THR A 116 -15.70 -5.26 5.40
CA THR A 116 -14.63 -4.26 5.48
C THR A 116 -15.20 -2.84 5.45
N CYS A 117 -14.33 -1.84 5.60
CA CYS A 117 -14.73 -0.44 5.61
C CYS A 117 -13.75 0.47 4.85
N GLY A 118 -14.19 1.69 4.58
CA GLY A 118 -13.38 2.72 3.94
C GLY A 118 -14.13 4.05 3.79
N GLY A 119 -13.47 5.05 3.19
CA GLY A 119 -14.14 6.25 2.71
C GLY A 119 -15.05 5.99 1.51
N CYS A 120 -15.92 6.95 1.18
CA CYS A 120 -16.85 6.84 0.04
C CYS A 120 -16.16 6.53 -1.31
N GLN A 121 -14.97 7.07 -1.57
CA GLN A 121 -14.17 6.81 -2.78
C GLN A 121 -12.98 5.87 -2.49
N SER A 122 -13.17 4.87 -1.62
CA SER A 122 -12.11 3.96 -1.22
C SER A 122 -11.76 2.96 -2.32
N ALA A 123 -10.54 3.04 -2.83
CA ALA A 123 -9.99 2.02 -3.73
C ALA A 123 -9.94 0.64 -3.08
N HIS A 124 -9.80 0.56 -1.74
CA HIS A 124 -9.78 -0.69 -1.00
C HIS A 124 -11.12 -1.41 -1.04
N THR A 125 -12.23 -0.71 -0.77
CA THR A 125 -13.56 -1.34 -0.72
C THR A 125 -13.98 -1.81 -2.10
N ALA A 126 -13.69 -1.03 -3.14
CA ALA A 126 -13.93 -1.43 -4.53
C ALA A 126 -13.10 -2.68 -4.91
N ALA A 127 -11.82 -2.71 -4.56
CA ALA A 127 -10.95 -3.85 -4.80
C ALA A 127 -11.44 -5.12 -4.09
N VAL A 128 -11.87 -5.00 -2.83
CA VAL A 128 -12.47 -6.10 -2.07
C VAL A 128 -13.76 -6.59 -2.72
N ALA A 129 -14.66 -5.67 -3.10
CA ALA A 129 -15.95 -6.02 -3.70
C ALA A 129 -15.79 -6.85 -4.98
N VAL A 130 -14.97 -6.35 -5.91
CA VAL A 130 -14.68 -7.03 -7.17
C VAL A 130 -14.03 -8.39 -6.90
N SER A 131 -13.01 -8.44 -6.04
CA SER A 131 -12.30 -9.70 -5.77
C SER A 131 -13.17 -10.76 -5.08
N CYS A 132 -14.13 -10.34 -4.25
CA CYS A 132 -15.11 -11.22 -3.62
C CYS A 132 -16.10 -11.76 -4.66
N ALA A 133 -16.65 -10.89 -5.50
CA ALA A 133 -17.59 -11.28 -6.55
C ALA A 133 -16.99 -12.29 -7.53
N GLU A 134 -15.72 -12.11 -7.94
CA GLU A 134 -14.97 -13.07 -8.76
C GLU A 134 -14.85 -14.47 -8.14
N ARG A 135 -15.04 -14.58 -6.83
CA ARG A 135 -14.86 -15.81 -6.04
C ARG A 135 -16.16 -16.34 -5.44
N GLY A 136 -17.30 -15.73 -5.75
CA GLY A 136 -18.59 -16.09 -5.18
C GLY A 136 -18.74 -15.77 -3.69
N VAL A 137 -17.92 -14.86 -3.16
CA VAL A 137 -18.00 -14.37 -1.77
C VAL A 137 -18.81 -13.09 -1.74
N ARG A 138 -19.69 -12.92 -0.74
CA ARG A 138 -20.50 -11.71 -0.60
C ARG A 138 -19.73 -10.67 0.20
N SER A 139 -19.46 -9.51 -0.39
CA SER A 139 -18.78 -8.42 0.31
C SER A 139 -19.79 -7.44 0.92
N HIS A 140 -19.56 -7.03 2.16
CA HIS A 140 -20.27 -5.97 2.86
C HIS A 140 -19.31 -4.83 3.18
N LEU A 141 -19.65 -3.63 2.73
CA LEU A 141 -18.75 -2.48 2.64
C LEU A 141 -19.35 -1.33 3.44
N LEU A 142 -18.75 -1.04 4.59
CA LEU A 142 -19.17 0.07 5.46
C LEU A 142 -18.44 1.35 5.06
N LEU A 143 -19.13 2.23 4.34
CA LEU A 143 -18.56 3.44 3.75
C LEU A 143 -18.80 4.67 4.63
N ARG A 144 -17.73 5.36 5.02
CA ARG A 144 -17.81 6.56 5.85
C ARG A 144 -18.48 7.72 5.11
N GLY A 145 -19.50 8.31 5.73
CA GLY A 145 -20.15 9.54 5.29
C GLY A 145 -21.56 9.29 4.76
N GLU A 146 -22.02 10.20 3.91
CA GLU A 146 -23.34 10.15 3.30
C GLU A 146 -23.25 9.55 1.89
N GLN A 147 -24.35 8.97 1.43
CA GLN A 147 -24.47 8.47 0.08
C GLN A 147 -24.47 9.65 -0.91
N PRO A 148 -23.58 9.64 -1.93
CA PRO A 148 -23.64 10.63 -3.00
C PRO A 148 -24.93 10.50 -3.82
N GLU A 149 -25.46 11.63 -4.29
CA GLU A 149 -26.62 11.66 -5.20
C GLU A 149 -26.34 10.88 -6.49
N VAL A 150 -25.14 11.05 -7.07
CA VAL A 150 -24.69 10.32 -8.25
C VAL A 150 -23.41 9.56 -7.91
N LEU A 151 -23.47 8.24 -8.00
CA LEU A 151 -22.32 7.37 -7.76
C LEU A 151 -21.34 7.42 -8.92
N THR A 152 -20.04 7.54 -8.63
CA THR A 152 -18.96 7.53 -9.64
C THR A 152 -17.72 6.85 -9.11
N GLY A 153 -16.80 6.48 -10.01
CA GLY A 153 -15.49 5.95 -9.64
C GLY A 153 -15.60 4.74 -8.71
N TYR A 154 -14.91 4.80 -7.57
CA TYR A 154 -14.88 3.70 -6.62
C TYR A 154 -16.20 3.49 -5.87
N SER A 155 -17.01 4.53 -5.64
CA SER A 155 -18.32 4.35 -4.97
C SER A 155 -19.30 3.58 -5.85
N LEU A 156 -19.30 3.87 -7.16
CA LEU A 156 -20.08 3.13 -8.14
C LEU A 156 -19.63 1.68 -8.20
N VAL A 157 -18.33 1.42 -8.36
CA VAL A 157 -17.79 0.05 -8.41
C VAL A 157 -18.12 -0.72 -7.13
N SER A 158 -17.95 -0.11 -5.95
CA SER A 158 -18.29 -0.74 -4.67
C SER A 158 -19.75 -1.18 -4.61
N THR A 159 -20.67 -0.35 -5.12
CA THR A 159 -22.11 -0.63 -5.13
C THR A 159 -22.50 -1.67 -6.17
N MET A 160 -21.83 -1.70 -7.32
CA MET A 160 -22.11 -2.68 -8.38
C MET A 160 -21.69 -4.10 -8.00
N TYR A 161 -20.65 -4.25 -7.19
CA TYR A 161 -20.06 -5.55 -6.84
C TYR A 161 -20.34 -6.00 -5.39
N GLY A 162 -20.78 -5.11 -4.50
CA GLY A 162 -20.90 -5.40 -3.08
C GLY A 162 -22.10 -4.73 -2.40
N ASN A 163 -22.41 -5.21 -1.21
CA ASN A 163 -23.44 -4.63 -0.35
C ASN A 163 -22.86 -3.42 0.38
N VAL A 164 -23.38 -2.23 0.09
CA VAL A 164 -22.85 -0.96 0.64
C VAL A 164 -23.78 -0.43 1.74
N GLU A 165 -23.22 -0.13 2.91
CA GLU A 165 -23.88 0.64 3.98
C GLU A 165 -23.10 1.93 4.22
N TYR A 166 -23.76 3.08 4.08
CA TYR A 166 -23.17 4.37 4.42
C TYR A 166 -23.31 4.63 5.93
N VAL A 167 -22.19 4.89 6.61
CA VAL A 167 -22.13 5.00 8.06
C VAL A 167 -21.69 6.41 8.52
N PRO A 168 -22.33 6.98 9.56
CA PRO A 168 -21.91 8.25 10.14
C PRO A 168 -20.48 8.22 10.67
N ARG A 169 -19.81 9.37 10.66
CA ARG A 169 -18.42 9.50 11.13
C ARG A 169 -18.24 9.11 12.60
N SER A 170 -19.25 9.29 13.44
CA SER A 170 -19.23 8.90 14.85
C SER A 170 -19.12 7.37 15.00
N LYS A 171 -19.95 6.60 14.30
CA LYS A 171 -19.88 5.13 14.25
C LYS A 171 -18.56 4.68 13.63
N TYR A 172 -18.14 5.31 12.54
CA TYR A 172 -16.87 5.00 11.87
C TYR A 172 -15.63 5.27 12.73
N ALA A 173 -15.69 6.16 13.73
CA ALA A 173 -14.55 6.42 14.60
C ALA A 173 -14.11 5.16 15.36
N ASN A 174 -15.07 4.30 15.73
CA ASN A 174 -14.83 2.99 16.32
C ASN A 174 -14.97 1.86 15.29
N ARG A 175 -14.06 1.81 14.31
CA ARG A 175 -14.11 0.85 13.20
C ARG A 175 -14.16 -0.61 13.65
N GLU A 176 -13.41 -0.98 14.70
CA GLU A 176 -13.31 -2.37 15.14
C GLU A 176 -14.66 -2.86 15.69
N GLU A 177 -15.28 -2.10 16.58
CA GLU A 177 -16.63 -2.39 17.09
C GLU A 177 -17.65 -2.39 15.93
N MET A 178 -17.62 -1.36 15.08
CA MET A 178 -18.53 -1.26 13.93
C MET A 178 -18.44 -2.47 12.99
N LEU A 179 -17.23 -2.89 12.64
CA LEU A 179 -16.99 -4.06 11.77
C LEU A 179 -17.44 -5.34 12.46
N ARG A 180 -17.12 -5.52 13.75
CA ARG A 180 -17.52 -6.69 14.53
C ARG A 180 -19.04 -6.81 14.60
N THR A 181 -19.73 -5.76 15.05
CA THR A 181 -21.19 -5.76 15.16
C THR A 181 -21.86 -6.07 13.83
N HIS A 182 -21.41 -5.47 12.72
CA HIS A 182 -21.99 -5.76 11.41
C HIS A 182 -21.72 -7.21 10.97
N ALA A 183 -20.52 -7.74 11.22
CA ALA A 183 -20.21 -9.12 10.89
C ALA A 183 -21.02 -10.13 11.70
N ASP A 184 -21.23 -9.88 13.00
CA ASP A 184 -22.06 -10.73 13.86
C ASP A 184 -23.51 -10.77 13.35
N LEU A 185 -24.04 -9.61 12.90
CA LEU A 185 -25.36 -9.54 12.26
C LEU A 185 -25.43 -10.33 10.95
N VAL A 186 -24.38 -10.27 10.12
CA VAL A 186 -24.30 -11.03 8.85
C VAL A 186 -24.15 -12.53 9.09
N ALA A 187 -23.45 -12.92 10.15
CA ALA A 187 -23.24 -14.32 10.52
C ALA A 187 -24.55 -14.95 11.01
N GLY A 188 -25.33 -14.23 11.82
CA GLY A 188 -26.53 -14.78 12.46
C GLY A 188 -26.18 -15.76 13.59
N GLU A 189 -27.20 -16.43 14.15
CA GLU A 189 -27.05 -17.30 15.32
C GLU A 189 -26.15 -18.52 15.07
N ASP A 190 -26.24 -19.12 13.88
CA ASP A 190 -25.51 -20.33 13.50
C ASP A 190 -24.21 -20.03 12.71
N GLY A 191 -23.88 -18.76 12.51
CA GLY A 191 -22.69 -18.34 11.76
C GLY A 191 -21.45 -18.14 12.62
N SER A 192 -20.30 -17.99 11.97
CA SER A 192 -19.04 -17.66 12.63
C SER A 192 -18.38 -16.43 12.03
N VAL A 193 -17.68 -15.68 12.90
CA VAL A 193 -16.96 -14.46 12.53
C VAL A 193 -15.48 -14.63 12.83
N LEU A 194 -14.66 -14.45 11.80
CA LEU A 194 -13.21 -14.50 11.87
C LEU A 194 -12.63 -13.13 11.53
N TRP A 195 -11.48 -12.83 12.10
CA TRP A 195 -10.68 -11.65 11.74
C TRP A 195 -9.42 -12.11 11.01
N VAL A 196 -9.01 -11.38 9.98
CA VAL A 196 -7.77 -11.72 9.24
C VAL A 196 -6.55 -11.80 10.16
N LYS A 197 -6.46 -10.90 11.16
CA LYS A 197 -5.33 -10.89 12.11
C LYS A 197 -5.25 -12.14 12.99
N ASP A 198 -6.35 -12.88 13.11
CA ASP A 198 -6.48 -14.10 13.91
C ASP A 198 -6.32 -15.37 13.06
N LEU A 199 -6.24 -15.24 11.72
CA LEU A 199 -5.97 -16.37 10.85
C LEU A 199 -4.49 -16.69 10.85
N GLU A 200 -4.15 -17.93 11.18
CA GLU A 200 -2.81 -18.46 10.96
C GLU A 200 -2.64 -18.78 9.47
N ALA A 201 -1.59 -18.24 8.85
CA ALA A 201 -1.34 -18.40 7.42
C ALA A 201 -0.99 -19.83 6.98
N MET A 202 -0.77 -20.75 7.92
CA MET A 202 -0.30 -22.12 7.68
C MET A 202 -1.26 -23.20 8.19
N ASP A 203 -2.35 -22.84 8.88
CA ASP A 203 -3.31 -23.84 9.34
C ASP A 203 -4.37 -24.11 8.26
N GLY A 204 -4.16 -25.22 7.56
CA GLY A 204 -5.21 -25.87 6.78
C GLY A 204 -6.31 -26.34 7.72
N PHE A 205 -7.36 -25.53 7.88
CA PHE A 205 -8.44 -25.86 8.79
C PHE A 205 -9.23 -27.08 8.26
N SER A 206 -9.02 -28.22 8.91
CA SER A 206 -9.90 -29.38 8.86
C SER A 206 -11.04 -29.15 9.86
N SER A 207 -12.10 -28.43 9.46
CA SER A 207 -13.38 -28.52 10.19
C SER A 207 -14.47 -29.14 9.32
N SER A 208 -15.08 -30.17 9.90
CA SER A 208 -16.29 -30.85 9.46
C SER A 208 -17.53 -30.00 9.78
N GLU A 209 -17.54 -28.74 9.36
CA GLU A 209 -18.72 -27.89 9.54
C GLU A 209 -19.68 -28.04 8.35
N ALA A 210 -20.97 -28.09 8.69
CA ALA A 210 -22.05 -28.21 7.73
C ALA A 210 -21.94 -27.11 6.65
N ALA A 211 -22.08 -27.50 5.39
CA ALA A 211 -21.87 -26.64 4.23
C ALA A 211 -22.82 -25.42 4.11
N SER A 212 -23.71 -25.18 5.09
CA SER A 212 -24.76 -24.16 5.03
C SER A 212 -24.61 -22.98 6.00
N SER A 213 -23.68 -22.99 6.97
CA SER A 213 -23.52 -21.87 7.90
C SER A 213 -22.70 -20.72 7.33
N ARG A 214 -23.03 -19.47 7.71
CA ARG A 214 -22.30 -18.27 7.28
C ARG A 214 -20.93 -18.23 7.95
N LYS A 215 -19.88 -18.00 7.15
CA LYS A 215 -18.52 -17.75 7.63
C LYS A 215 -18.10 -16.36 7.17
N VAL A 216 -18.05 -15.44 8.12
CA VAL A 216 -17.82 -14.01 7.86
C VAL A 216 -16.40 -13.65 8.23
N LEU A 217 -15.63 -13.14 7.26
CA LEU A 217 -14.27 -12.67 7.48
C LEU A 217 -14.23 -11.14 7.57
N ILE A 218 -13.67 -10.60 8.64
CA ILE A 218 -13.42 -9.17 8.79
C ILE A 218 -12.02 -8.82 8.29
N VAL A 219 -11.96 -7.84 7.39
CA VAL A 219 -10.72 -7.24 6.87
C VAL A 219 -10.65 -5.78 7.27
N ASN A 220 -9.53 -5.35 7.84
CA ASN A 220 -9.34 -3.95 8.24
C ASN A 220 -9.39 -2.98 7.05
N GLU A 221 -9.67 -1.71 7.34
CA GLU A 221 -9.56 -0.63 6.36
C GLU A 221 -8.20 -0.67 5.67
N GLY A 222 -8.22 -0.71 4.33
CA GLY A 222 -7.01 -0.76 3.54
C GLY A 222 -6.22 -2.06 3.66
N ALA A 223 -6.82 -3.15 4.15
CA ALA A 223 -6.13 -4.40 4.45
C ALA A 223 -4.93 -4.15 5.38
N GLY A 224 -5.15 -3.35 6.44
CA GLY A 224 -4.16 -2.99 7.44
C GLY A 224 -3.80 -4.14 8.38
N ASP A 225 -3.52 -5.31 7.81
CA ASP A 225 -3.27 -6.57 8.50
C ASP A 225 -1.87 -7.09 8.13
N ALA A 226 -1.17 -7.74 9.07
CA ALA A 226 0.19 -8.23 8.83
C ALA A 226 0.31 -9.18 7.62
N LEU A 227 -0.70 -10.02 7.39
CA LEU A 227 -0.77 -10.90 6.22
C LEU A 227 -0.66 -10.13 4.90
N ALA A 228 -1.25 -8.94 4.80
CA ALA A 228 -1.25 -8.13 3.58
C ALA A 228 0.15 -7.63 3.20
N LEU A 229 1.11 -7.63 4.15
CA LEU A 229 2.50 -7.28 3.89
C LEU A 229 3.17 -8.28 2.95
N LEU A 230 2.74 -9.55 2.98
CA LEU A 230 3.30 -10.62 2.14
C LEU A 230 3.20 -10.33 0.64
N GLY A 231 2.14 -9.65 0.21
CA GLY A 231 2.01 -9.27 -1.20
C GLY A 231 3.03 -8.22 -1.64
N MET A 232 3.38 -7.28 -0.75
CA MET A 232 4.50 -6.36 -0.99
C MET A 232 5.84 -7.09 -0.90
N PHE A 233 5.96 -8.06 -0.01
CA PHE A 233 7.13 -8.91 0.11
C PHE A 233 7.41 -9.67 -1.19
N ARG A 234 6.38 -10.28 -1.76
CA ARG A 234 6.44 -10.99 -3.05
C ARG A 234 6.92 -10.07 -4.17
N LEU A 235 6.45 -8.82 -4.21
CA LEU A 235 6.90 -7.80 -5.17
C LEU A 235 8.38 -7.44 -4.97
N VAL A 236 8.81 -7.16 -3.74
CA VAL A 236 10.22 -6.81 -3.44
C VAL A 236 11.15 -7.97 -3.78
N LYS A 237 10.75 -9.21 -3.44
CA LYS A 237 11.49 -10.42 -3.79
C LYS A 237 11.70 -10.53 -5.30
N TYR A 238 10.63 -10.36 -6.08
CA TYR A 238 10.70 -10.33 -7.54
C TYR A 238 11.65 -9.23 -8.03
N LEU A 239 11.44 -7.98 -7.62
CA LEU A 239 12.26 -6.84 -8.06
C LEU A 239 13.74 -6.95 -7.68
N SER A 240 14.06 -7.69 -6.61
CA SER A 240 15.43 -7.91 -6.15
C SER A 240 16.25 -8.86 -7.04
N GLU A 241 15.64 -9.50 -8.03
CA GLU A 241 16.34 -10.35 -8.98
C GLU A 241 17.34 -9.56 -9.82
N ASP A 242 18.48 -10.17 -10.15
CA ASP A 242 19.63 -9.48 -10.78
C ASP A 242 19.31 -8.92 -12.17
N HIS A 243 18.35 -9.52 -12.88
CA HIS A 243 17.90 -9.02 -14.18
C HIS A 243 16.93 -7.82 -14.08
N LEU A 244 16.53 -7.43 -12.87
CA LEU A 244 15.67 -6.29 -12.58
C LEU A 244 16.45 -5.18 -11.86
N LEU A 245 16.25 -5.01 -10.55
CA LEU A 245 16.97 -4.02 -9.75
C LEU A 245 18.20 -4.63 -9.06
N GLY A 246 18.22 -5.95 -8.85
CA GLY A 246 19.29 -6.65 -8.15
C GLY A 246 19.36 -6.34 -6.66
N LYS A 247 20.10 -7.17 -5.93
CA LYS A 247 20.21 -7.04 -4.45
C LYS A 247 21.21 -6.01 -3.97
N LYS A 248 22.18 -5.64 -4.82
CA LYS A 248 23.29 -4.74 -4.45
C LYS A 248 23.01 -3.27 -4.73
N SER A 249 22.01 -3.00 -5.57
CA SER A 249 21.66 -1.65 -6.00
C SER A 249 21.01 -0.87 -4.87
N ARG A 250 21.49 0.36 -4.64
CA ARG A 250 20.83 1.32 -3.74
C ARG A 250 19.59 1.88 -4.43
N VAL A 251 18.42 1.56 -3.90
CA VAL A 251 17.14 1.97 -4.47
C VAL A 251 16.42 2.87 -3.47
N LYS A 252 15.99 4.04 -3.94
CA LYS A 252 15.04 4.90 -3.25
C LYS A 252 13.65 4.60 -3.76
N PHE A 253 12.92 3.82 -2.99
CA PHE A 253 11.56 3.45 -3.30
C PHE A 253 10.62 4.55 -2.81
N VAL A 254 9.67 4.99 -3.62
CA VAL A 254 8.70 6.04 -3.28
C VAL A 254 7.30 5.46 -3.36
N VAL A 255 6.52 5.66 -2.30
CA VAL A 255 5.15 5.16 -2.20
C VAL A 255 4.29 6.14 -1.41
N ASP A 256 3.08 6.41 -1.87
CA ASP A 256 2.11 7.18 -1.10
C ASP A 256 1.47 6.33 0.01
N ALA A 257 1.18 6.97 1.15
CA ALA A 257 0.71 6.29 2.34
C ALA A 257 -0.62 6.86 2.83
N GLY A 258 -1.72 6.18 2.50
CA GLY A 258 -3.01 6.34 3.18
C GLY A 258 -2.98 5.71 4.58
N THR A 259 -3.06 4.39 4.64
CA THR A 259 -2.97 3.60 5.91
C THR A 259 -1.53 3.26 6.30
N GLY A 260 -0.56 3.40 5.39
CA GLY A 260 0.84 3.05 5.63
C GLY A 260 1.21 1.58 5.38
N THR A 261 0.25 0.67 5.29
CA THR A 261 0.50 -0.79 5.15
C THR A 261 1.41 -1.16 3.99
N SER A 262 1.27 -0.48 2.85
CA SER A 262 2.12 -0.71 1.67
C SER A 262 3.59 -0.35 1.94
N ALA A 263 3.83 0.79 2.59
CA ALA A 263 5.18 1.21 2.98
C ALA A 263 5.80 0.26 3.99
N VAL A 264 5.03 -0.17 4.99
CA VAL A 264 5.48 -1.16 5.99
C VAL A 264 5.87 -2.47 5.30
N GLY A 265 5.04 -2.98 4.38
CA GLY A 265 5.32 -4.24 3.69
C GLY A 265 6.57 -4.18 2.82
N LEU A 266 6.79 -3.05 2.12
CA LEU A 266 8.02 -2.81 1.38
C LEU A 266 9.24 -2.76 2.30
N GLY A 267 9.14 -2.07 3.45
CA GLY A 267 10.22 -1.92 4.41
C GLY A 267 10.60 -3.24 5.10
N VAL A 268 9.60 -3.99 5.57
CA VAL A 268 9.80 -5.33 6.15
C VAL A 268 10.49 -6.24 5.14
N ALA A 269 10.03 -6.26 3.89
CA ALA A 269 10.62 -7.10 2.85
C ALA A 269 12.06 -6.71 2.51
N ALA A 270 12.34 -5.41 2.36
CA ALA A 270 13.69 -4.92 2.09
C ALA A 270 14.65 -5.30 3.20
N MET A 271 14.25 -5.10 4.47
CA MET A 271 15.03 -5.50 5.64
C MET A 271 15.26 -7.02 5.66
N SER A 272 14.21 -7.83 5.56
CA SER A 272 14.29 -9.30 5.61
C SER A 272 15.11 -9.91 4.47
N LEU A 273 15.25 -9.21 3.34
CA LEU A 273 16.07 -9.64 2.21
C LEU A 273 17.48 -9.03 2.20
N GLY A 274 17.81 -8.20 3.21
CA GLY A 274 19.11 -7.53 3.32
C GLY A 274 19.37 -6.54 2.18
N LEU A 275 18.32 -5.92 1.64
CA LEU A 275 18.42 -5.00 0.50
C LEU A 275 18.81 -3.60 0.99
N PRO A 276 19.76 -2.91 0.32
CA PRO A 276 20.13 -1.53 0.65
C PRO A 276 19.10 -0.54 0.05
N TRP A 277 17.82 -0.86 0.21
CA TRP A 277 16.71 -0.06 -0.30
C TRP A 277 16.18 0.84 0.80
N GLU A 278 15.74 2.02 0.42
CA GLU A 278 15.16 3.03 1.31
C GLU A 278 13.72 3.29 0.88
N ILE A 279 12.77 3.19 1.81
CA ILE A 279 11.36 3.38 1.51
C ILE A 279 10.93 4.78 1.95
N ASN A 280 10.72 5.65 0.98
CA ASN A 280 10.20 7.01 1.13
C ASN A 280 8.67 6.96 1.06
N ALA A 281 8.03 6.95 2.23
CA ALA A 281 6.59 6.81 2.41
C ALA A 281 5.93 8.18 2.60
N VAL A 282 5.27 8.68 1.56
CA VAL A 282 4.65 10.02 1.56
C VAL A 282 3.33 9.98 2.34
N MET A 283 3.32 10.60 3.52
CA MET A 283 2.17 10.63 4.44
C MET A 283 1.02 11.47 3.86
N LEU A 284 -0.18 10.90 3.80
CA LEU A 284 -1.34 11.58 3.21
C LEU A 284 -2.42 11.97 4.20
N ALA A 285 -2.63 11.13 5.22
CA ALA A 285 -3.89 11.13 5.97
C ALA A 285 -3.75 11.44 7.45
N ASP A 286 -2.65 11.02 8.06
CA ASP A 286 -2.50 11.01 9.51
C ASP A 286 -1.19 11.66 9.96
N THR A 287 -0.97 11.70 11.27
CA THR A 287 0.24 12.21 11.90
C THR A 287 1.37 11.18 11.83
N LEU A 288 2.62 11.64 11.83
CA LEU A 288 3.80 10.77 11.90
C LEU A 288 3.73 9.77 13.07
N GLN A 289 3.24 10.22 14.24
CA GLN A 289 3.09 9.36 15.40
C GLN A 289 2.10 8.21 15.15
N ASN A 290 1.02 8.45 14.41
CA ASN A 290 0.04 7.41 14.08
C ASN A 290 0.59 6.43 13.06
N TYR A 291 1.32 6.91 12.04
CA TYR A 291 2.02 6.03 11.11
C TYR A 291 3.06 5.16 11.81
N LYS A 292 3.87 5.72 12.72
CA LYS A 292 4.84 4.96 13.51
C LYS A 292 4.19 3.94 14.45
N ARG A 293 3.06 4.28 15.07
CA ARG A 293 2.26 3.30 15.86
C ARG A 293 1.72 2.18 14.99
N HIS A 294 1.22 2.49 13.80
CA HIS A 294 0.71 1.47 12.88
C HIS A 294 1.83 0.59 12.31
N GLU A 295 2.99 1.17 11.99
CA GLU A 295 4.22 0.46 11.62
C GLU A 295 4.63 -0.54 12.69
N ALA A 296 4.76 -0.09 13.95
CA ALA A 296 5.14 -0.96 15.06
C ALA A 296 4.16 -2.11 15.27
N ARG A 297 2.86 -1.83 15.24
CA ARG A 297 1.81 -2.88 15.37
C ARG A 297 1.90 -3.92 14.26
N LEU A 298 2.01 -3.48 13.01
CA LEU A 298 2.11 -4.39 11.87
C LEU A 298 3.40 -5.21 11.90
N LEU A 299 4.51 -4.61 12.31
CA LEU A 299 5.79 -5.29 12.46
C LEU A 299 5.72 -6.35 13.57
N GLU A 300 5.12 -6.03 14.71
CA GLU A 300 4.93 -6.97 15.82
C GLU A 300 4.04 -8.15 15.40
N GLU A 301 2.88 -7.87 14.80
CA GLU A 301 1.96 -8.89 14.29
C GLU A 301 2.65 -9.78 13.24
N PHE A 302 3.39 -9.18 12.30
CA PHE A 302 4.10 -9.93 11.27
C PHE A 302 5.20 -10.81 11.85
N THR A 303 6.01 -10.26 12.76
CA THR A 303 7.10 -10.98 13.41
C THR A 303 6.55 -12.16 14.20
N ARG A 304 5.48 -11.95 14.98
CA ARG A 304 4.83 -13.01 15.74
C ARG A 304 4.31 -14.15 14.85
N GLN A 305 3.69 -13.81 13.72
CA GLN A 305 3.07 -14.80 12.84
C GLN A 305 4.06 -15.52 11.91
N PHE A 306 5.07 -14.81 11.42
CA PHE A 306 5.85 -15.27 10.27
C PHE A 306 7.34 -15.43 10.55
N LEU A 307 7.88 -14.66 11.48
CA LEU A 307 9.31 -14.61 11.77
C LEU A 307 9.56 -14.57 13.30
N PRO A 308 9.03 -15.53 14.09
CA PRO A 308 9.04 -15.46 15.55
C PRO A 308 10.46 -15.49 16.15
N SER A 309 11.44 -15.95 15.38
CA SER A 309 12.86 -15.99 15.77
C SER A 309 13.59 -14.65 15.54
N ILE A 310 12.96 -13.68 14.88
CA ILE A 310 13.54 -12.37 14.60
C ILE A 310 12.96 -11.38 15.60
N VAL A 311 13.82 -10.65 16.32
CA VAL A 311 13.40 -9.52 17.15
C VAL A 311 13.72 -8.25 16.39
N CYS A 312 12.71 -7.64 15.77
CA CYS A 312 12.85 -6.34 15.11
C CYS A 312 11.97 -5.31 15.83
N SER A 313 12.59 -4.29 16.41
CA SER A 313 11.89 -3.23 17.14
C SER A 313 11.64 -1.97 16.31
N SER A 314 12.33 -1.78 15.18
CA SER A 314 12.16 -0.62 14.30
C SER A 314 12.58 -0.91 12.86
N LEU A 315 11.92 -0.24 11.90
CA LEU A 315 12.30 -0.25 10.49
C LEU A 315 13.01 1.06 10.14
N ASP A 316 14.33 1.10 10.32
CA ASP A 316 15.15 2.26 9.93
C ASP A 316 15.14 2.49 8.40
N THR A 317 14.73 1.47 7.65
CA THR A 317 14.53 1.48 6.20
C THR A 317 13.36 2.38 5.74
N ILE A 318 12.39 2.70 6.60
CA ILE A 318 11.22 3.51 6.22
C ILE A 318 11.40 4.96 6.68
N LYS A 319 11.46 5.86 5.70
CA LYS A 319 11.38 7.31 5.89
C LYS A 319 9.96 7.77 5.63
N TRP A 320 9.29 8.28 6.66
CA TRP A 320 7.99 8.93 6.53
C TRP A 320 8.19 10.37 6.11
N VAL A 321 7.65 10.74 4.95
CA VAL A 321 7.87 12.03 4.29
C VAL A 321 6.57 12.81 4.29
N GLU A 322 6.61 14.10 4.62
CA GLU A 322 5.44 14.97 4.48
C GLU A 322 5.18 15.31 3.01
N ARG A 323 3.93 15.58 2.63
CA ARG A 323 3.65 16.12 1.29
C ARG A 323 4.37 17.46 1.14
N GLN A 324 4.96 17.71 -0.02
CA GLN A 324 5.55 19.02 -0.36
C GLN A 324 4.57 20.18 -0.14
N ARG A 325 3.29 19.93 -0.39
CA ARG A 325 2.18 20.84 -0.05
C ARG A 325 1.26 20.17 1.00
N PRO A 326 1.51 20.39 2.30
CA PRO A 326 0.72 19.82 3.38
C PRO A 326 -0.76 20.25 3.30
N ARG A 327 -1.66 19.29 3.47
CA ARG A 327 -3.11 19.54 3.51
C ARG A 327 -3.86 18.44 4.24
N LYS A 328 -5.09 18.74 4.68
CA LYS A 328 -6.01 17.71 5.18
C LYS A 328 -6.36 16.73 4.06
N PHE A 329 -6.41 15.45 4.41
CA PHE A 329 -6.78 14.39 3.49
C PHE A 329 -8.15 14.62 2.83
N GLY A 330 -8.23 14.35 1.53
CA GLY A 330 -9.46 14.55 0.75
C GLY A 330 -9.70 15.99 0.29
N LYS A 331 -8.83 16.96 0.61
CA LYS A 331 -8.83 18.31 0.02
C LYS A 331 -8.01 18.31 -1.27
N VAL A 332 -8.43 19.00 -2.33
CA VAL A 332 -7.59 19.32 -3.50
C VAL A 332 -7.16 20.78 -3.43
N LEU A 333 -5.89 21.07 -3.73
CA LEU A 333 -5.34 22.42 -3.86
C LEU A 333 -5.32 22.85 -5.32
N GLU A 334 -5.34 24.16 -5.54
CA GLU A 334 -5.19 24.76 -6.86
C GLU A 334 -3.86 24.32 -7.52
N GLY A 335 -3.90 24.05 -8.82
CA GLY A 335 -2.75 23.58 -9.60
C GLY A 335 -2.46 22.09 -9.50
N GLU A 336 -3.02 21.34 -8.54
CA GLU A 336 -2.79 19.89 -8.44
C GLU A 336 -3.42 19.12 -9.61
N VAL A 337 -4.62 19.52 -10.06
CA VAL A 337 -5.27 18.89 -11.22
C VAL A 337 -4.55 19.24 -12.52
N GLU A 338 -4.07 20.48 -12.64
CA GLU A 338 -3.24 20.95 -13.76
C GLU A 338 -1.93 20.17 -13.84
N MET A 339 -1.29 19.90 -12.70
CA MET A 339 -0.09 19.08 -12.65
C MET A 339 -0.37 17.63 -13.07
N CYS A 340 -1.46 17.02 -12.56
CA CYS A 340 -1.88 15.68 -13.00
C CYS A 340 -2.12 15.63 -14.51
N ARG A 341 -2.80 16.65 -15.06
CA ARG A 341 -3.06 16.80 -16.50
C ARG A 341 -1.76 16.89 -17.30
N LYS A 342 -0.80 17.71 -16.85
CA LYS A 342 0.51 17.86 -17.48
C LYS A 342 1.27 16.53 -17.50
N ILE A 343 1.37 15.83 -16.37
CA ILE A 343 2.02 14.52 -16.27
C ILE A 343 1.37 13.53 -17.24
N ALA A 344 0.04 13.46 -17.27
CA ALA A 344 -0.69 12.58 -18.16
C ALA A 344 -0.44 12.89 -19.65
N GLN A 345 -0.44 14.17 -20.04
CA GLN A 345 -0.20 14.59 -21.41
C GLN A 345 1.24 14.31 -21.88
N GLU A 346 2.22 14.51 -21.01
CA GLU A 346 3.64 14.35 -21.38
C GLU A 346 4.12 12.90 -21.30
N THR A 347 3.51 12.07 -20.45
CA THR A 347 4.01 10.72 -20.17
C THR A 347 3.04 9.62 -20.57
N GLY A 348 1.76 9.91 -20.75
CA GLY A 348 0.70 8.91 -20.85
C GLY A 348 0.45 8.14 -19.54
N VAL A 349 1.05 8.56 -18.42
CA VAL A 349 0.79 8.00 -17.08
C VAL A 349 -0.17 8.91 -16.34
N LEU A 350 -1.33 8.38 -15.96
CA LEU A 350 -2.32 9.14 -15.24
C LEU A 350 -2.09 9.02 -13.73
N VAL A 351 -1.77 10.15 -13.08
CA VAL A 351 -1.74 10.27 -11.62
C VAL A 351 -2.98 11.01 -11.11
N ASP A 352 -3.27 10.86 -9.83
CA ASP A 352 -4.38 11.49 -9.12
C ASP A 352 -3.86 12.42 -8.01
N PRO A 353 -4.58 13.51 -7.69
CA PRO A 353 -4.13 14.49 -6.70
C PRO A 353 -4.26 14.02 -5.25
N MET A 354 -4.94 12.90 -4.96
CA MET A 354 -5.06 12.38 -3.59
C MET A 354 -3.85 11.56 -3.18
N TYR A 355 -3.40 10.67 -4.05
CA TYR A 355 -2.41 9.64 -3.75
C TYR A 355 -1.15 9.81 -4.61
N THR A 356 -1.26 9.45 -5.90
CA THR A 356 -0.09 9.19 -6.75
C THR A 356 0.67 10.44 -7.15
N LEU A 357 0.04 11.62 -7.19
CA LEU A 357 0.74 12.89 -7.40
C LEU A 357 1.77 13.17 -6.30
N ALA A 358 1.45 12.84 -5.04
CA ALA A 358 2.37 13.10 -3.92
C ALA A 358 3.64 12.24 -4.03
N ALA A 359 3.48 10.96 -4.41
CA ALA A 359 4.61 10.08 -4.69
C ALA A 359 5.41 10.54 -5.93
N TRP A 360 4.73 11.05 -6.97
CA TRP A 360 5.40 11.61 -8.15
C TRP A 360 6.26 12.82 -7.81
N GLU A 361 5.72 13.77 -7.05
CA GLU A 361 6.42 14.99 -6.60
C GLU A 361 7.69 14.62 -5.81
N THR A 362 7.58 13.73 -4.82
CA THR A 362 8.74 13.25 -4.04
C THR A 362 9.74 12.47 -4.90
N ALA A 363 9.28 11.61 -5.82
CA ALA A 363 10.20 10.88 -6.70
C ALA A 363 10.99 11.82 -7.63
N THR A 364 10.34 12.87 -8.11
CA THR A 364 10.96 13.90 -8.96
C THR A 364 12.06 14.64 -8.20
N GLU A 365 11.78 15.09 -6.98
CA GLU A 365 12.74 15.76 -6.09
C GLU A 365 13.97 14.88 -5.79
N LEU A 366 13.74 13.60 -5.45
CA LEU A 366 14.82 12.66 -5.16
C LEU A 366 15.75 12.37 -6.35
N VAL A 367 15.24 12.50 -7.57
CA VAL A 367 16.05 12.34 -8.80
C VAL A 367 16.90 13.58 -9.06
N GLU A 368 16.43 14.77 -8.68
CA GLU A 368 17.13 16.05 -8.84
C GLU A 368 18.22 16.25 -7.79
N ASP A 369 17.97 15.86 -6.53
CA ASP A 369 18.84 16.17 -5.39
C ASP A 369 20.10 15.30 -5.28
N GLU A 370 20.08 14.06 -5.75
CA GLU A 370 21.18 13.12 -5.55
C GLU A 370 21.80 12.63 -6.84
N GLU A 371 23.12 12.84 -6.96
CA GLU A 371 23.92 12.19 -7.99
C GLU A 371 23.90 10.67 -7.78
N SER A 372 23.39 9.93 -8.76
CA SER A 372 23.51 8.47 -8.88
C SER A 372 22.53 7.60 -8.06
N SER A 373 21.31 8.07 -7.81
CA SER A 373 20.26 7.25 -7.17
C SER A 373 19.32 6.58 -8.19
N ILE A 374 18.94 5.32 -7.90
CA ILE A 374 17.85 4.64 -8.60
C ILE A 374 16.57 4.95 -7.82
N VAL A 375 15.70 5.78 -8.38
CA VAL A 375 14.42 6.13 -7.78
C VAL A 375 13.32 5.29 -8.41
N VAL A 376 12.54 4.61 -7.60
CA VAL A 376 11.45 3.72 -8.03
C VAL A 376 10.17 4.14 -7.35
N MET A 377 9.23 4.70 -8.10
CA MET A 377 7.88 4.99 -7.61
C MET A 377 6.96 3.78 -7.83
N LEU A 378 6.20 3.40 -6.80
CA LEU A 378 5.06 2.51 -6.97
C LEU A 378 3.84 3.31 -7.40
N HIS A 379 3.32 3.03 -8.60
CA HIS A 379 2.04 3.59 -9.00
C HIS A 379 0.90 2.85 -8.30
N THR A 380 0.44 3.38 -7.18
CA THR A 380 -0.50 2.70 -6.27
C THR A 380 -1.94 2.63 -6.78
N GLY A 381 -2.22 3.14 -7.99
CA GLY A 381 -3.54 3.16 -8.61
C GLY A 381 -4.28 4.45 -8.25
N GLY A 382 -5.54 4.35 -7.83
CA GLY A 382 -6.31 5.48 -7.31
C GLY A 382 -7.03 6.34 -8.37
N THR A 383 -6.77 6.11 -9.66
CA THR A 383 -7.25 6.98 -10.75
C THR A 383 -8.77 7.02 -10.91
N LEU A 384 -9.50 5.97 -10.52
CA LEU A 384 -10.97 6.02 -10.48
C LEU A 384 -11.50 7.03 -9.44
N GLY A 385 -10.69 7.40 -8.45
CA GLY A 385 -11.01 8.46 -7.50
C GLY A 385 -11.18 9.82 -8.16
N MET A 386 -10.57 10.06 -9.33
CA MET A 386 -10.71 11.33 -10.05
C MET A 386 -12.15 11.65 -10.43
N PHE A 387 -12.98 10.64 -10.72
CA PHE A 387 -14.39 10.88 -11.07
C PHE A 387 -15.17 11.47 -9.89
N GLY A 388 -14.92 10.98 -8.67
CA GLY A 388 -15.50 11.55 -7.46
C GLY A 388 -14.94 12.95 -7.16
N LEU A 389 -13.67 13.21 -7.48
CA LEU A 389 -13.09 14.54 -7.36
C LEU A 389 -13.70 15.53 -8.36
N ALA A 390 -13.96 15.11 -9.60
CA ALA A 390 -14.60 15.95 -10.62
C ALA A 390 -16.01 16.39 -10.21
N GLN A 391 -16.75 15.52 -9.52
CA GLN A 391 -18.05 15.90 -8.94
C GLN A 391 -17.92 16.94 -7.83
N ARG A 392 -16.92 16.79 -6.96
CA ARG A 392 -16.73 17.64 -5.78
C ARG A 392 -16.07 18.98 -6.09
N TYR A 393 -15.12 18.99 -7.03
CA TYR A 393 -14.28 20.13 -7.39
C TYR A 393 -14.53 20.55 -8.84
N LYS A 394 -15.79 20.78 -9.21
CA LYS A 394 -16.20 21.06 -10.60
C LYS A 394 -15.30 22.10 -11.28
N SER A 395 -15.00 23.21 -10.58
CA SER A 395 -14.16 24.30 -11.10
C SER A 395 -12.75 23.88 -11.54
N PHE A 396 -12.18 22.81 -10.98
CA PHE A 396 -10.86 22.30 -11.38
C PHE A 396 -10.92 21.38 -12.62
N PHE A 397 -12.12 20.94 -13.00
CA PHE A 397 -12.36 20.01 -14.12
C PHE A 397 -13.17 20.62 -15.26
N THR A 398 -13.72 21.82 -15.09
CA THR A 398 -14.40 22.60 -16.14
C THR A 398 -13.41 23.55 -16.82
N ASN A 399 -13.45 23.63 -18.15
CA ASN A 399 -12.71 24.68 -18.85
C ASN A 399 -13.33 26.03 -18.51
N SER A 400 -12.52 27.04 -18.20
CA SER A 400 -12.96 28.39 -17.83
C SER A 400 -13.63 29.18 -18.98
N ASN A 401 -13.97 28.51 -20.08
CA ASN A 401 -14.55 29.09 -21.30
C ASN A 401 -15.99 28.62 -21.58
N ASP A 402 -16.64 27.92 -20.64
CA ASP A 402 -18.05 27.56 -20.74
C ASP A 402 -18.95 28.50 -19.92
#